data_AF-A0A225U979-F1
#
_entry.id   AF-A0A225U979-F1
#
_cell.length_a   1.000
_cell.length_b   1.000
_cell.length_c   1.000
_cell.angle_alpha   90.00
_cell.angle_beta   90.00
_cell.angle_gamma   90.00
#
_symmetry.space_group_name_H-M   'P 1'
#
loop_
_entity.id
_entity.type
_entity.pdbx_description
1 polymer ?
#
loop_
_entity_poly.entity_id
_entity_poly.type
_entity_poly.pdbx_seq_one_letter_code
_entity_poly.pdbx_strand_id
1 'polypeptide(L)' 'MLNRVYDKYLAAYTCVAGCIYDFKNNEKGVTAVEYAIVIAGVAAVVAVIFGSGGTVQTMLSDIFTSVKDKVDASMTP' A
#
# COMPACT_ATOMS: atom_id res chain seq x y z
N MET A 1 13.70 2.56 -53.69
CA MET A 1 14.01 3.51 -52.60
C MET A 1 12.76 4.19 -52.04
N LEU A 2 11.72 4.49 -52.84
CA LEU A 2 10.47 5.10 -52.35
C LEU A 2 9.75 4.30 -51.25
N ASN A 3 9.63 2.98 -51.35
CA ASN A 3 8.94 2.18 -50.32
C ASN A 3 9.60 2.30 -48.94
N ARG A 4 10.93 2.38 -48.89
CA ARG A 4 11.69 2.53 -47.65
C ARG A 4 11.46 3.88 -46.97
N VAL A 5 11.09 4.90 -47.76
CA VAL A 5 10.73 6.23 -47.24
C VAL A 5 9.29 6.21 -46.74
N TYR A 6 8.36 5.63 -47.51
CA TYR A 6 6.95 5.51 -47.14
C TYR A 6 6.75 4.70 -45.85
N ASP A 7 7.47 3.58 -45.69
CA ASP A 7 7.46 2.77 -44.47
C ASP A 7 7.92 3.55 -43.24
N LYS A 8 8.91 4.44 -43.38
CA LYS A 8 9.38 5.27 -42.27
C LYS A 8 8.36 6.32 -41.87
N TYR A 9 7.67 6.93 -42.83
CA TYR A 9 6.58 7.85 -42.52
C TYR A 9 5.42 7.13 -41.85
N LEU A 10 5.00 5.97 -42.37
CA LEU A 10 3.92 5.19 -41.77
C LEU A 10 4.28 4.73 -40.35
N ALA A 11 5.51 4.24 -40.14
CA ALA A 11 6.02 3.85 -38.82
C ALA A 11 6.07 5.02 -37.84
N ALA A 12 6.42 6.24 -38.31
CA ALA A 12 6.39 7.43 -37.47
C ALA A 12 4.96 7.83 -37.09
N TYR A 13 4.02 7.79 -38.04
CA TYR A 13 2.60 8.05 -37.78
C TYR A 13 2.00 7.06 -36.78
N THR A 14 2.27 5.75 -36.94
CA THR A 14 1.76 4.73 -36.02
C THR A 14 2.43 4.79 -34.65
N CYS A 15 3.72 5.14 -34.58
CA CYS A 15 4.41 5.39 -33.31
C CYS A 15 3.79 6.54 -32.52
N VAL A 16 3.55 7.68 -33.18
CA VAL A 16 2.94 8.85 -32.54
C VAL A 16 1.49 8.57 -32.14
N ALA A 17 0.70 7.96 -33.03
CA ALA A 17 -0.68 7.58 -32.72
C ALA A 17 -0.75 6.56 -31.58
N GLY A 18 0.15 5.58 -31.56
CA GLY A 18 0.29 4.60 -30.48
C GLY A 18 0.67 5.26 -29.15
N CYS A 19 1.64 6.17 -29.14
CA CYS A 19 2.00 6.92 -27.94
C CYS A 19 0.84 7.76 -27.39
N ILE A 20 0.04 8.40 -28.24
CA ILE A 20 -1.12 9.19 -27.80
C ILE A 20 -2.22 8.27 -27.25
N TYR A 21 -2.45 7.13 -27.89
CA TYR A 21 -3.41 6.12 -27.41
C TYR A 21 -3.01 5.57 -26.04
N ASP A 22 -1.74 5.18 -25.89
CA ASP A 22 -1.18 4.68 -24.63
C ASP A 22 -1.17 5.76 -23.54
N PHE A 23 -0.90 7.02 -23.90
CA PHE A 23 -0.95 8.15 -22.96
C PHE A 23 -2.38 8.42 -22.46
N LYS A 24 -3.39 8.36 -23.34
CA LYS A 24 -4.79 8.54 -22.95
C LYS A 24 -5.29 7.39 -22.05
N ASN A 25 -4.81 6.18 -22.30
CA ASN A 25 -5.14 4.99 -21.50
C ASN A 25 -4.16 4.78 -20.34
N ASN A 26 -3.31 5.76 -20.03
CA ASN A 26 -2.32 5.62 -18.98
C ASN A 26 -2.94 5.84 -17.59
N GLU A 27 -3.37 4.75 -16.97
CA GLU A 27 -4.00 4.74 -15.63
C GLU A 27 -2.98 4.83 -14.48
N LYS A 28 -1.69 4.98 -14.78
CA LYS A 28 -0.61 5.06 -13.77
C LYS A 28 -0.79 6.22 -12.77
N GLY A 29 -1.45 7.30 -13.19
CA GLY A 29 -1.76 8.44 -12.31
C GLY A 29 -2.94 8.19 -11.36
N VAL A 30 -3.99 7.51 -11.85
CA VAL A 30 -5.20 7.19 -11.06
C VAL A 30 -4.88 6.11 -10.03
N THR A 31 -4.13 5.09 -10.45
CA THR A 31 -3.66 4.01 -9.55
C THR A 31 -2.80 4.55 -8.41
N ALA A 32 -1.94 5.55 -8.66
CA ALA A 32 -1.12 6.13 -7.59
C ALA A 32 -1.96 6.79 -6.47
N VAL A 33 -3.04 7.49 -6.83
CA VAL A 33 -3.93 8.15 -5.85
C VAL A 33 -4.78 7.13 -5.09
N GLU A 34 -5.24 6.08 -5.77
CA GLU A 34 -6.01 4.99 -5.15
C GLU A 34 -5.18 4.20 -4.13
N TYR A 35 -3.96 3.80 -4.49
CA TYR A 35 -3.09 3.11 -3.55
C TYR A 35 -2.64 4.03 -2.40
N ALA A 36 -2.47 5.34 -2.64
CA ALA A 36 -2.12 6.28 -1.59
C ALA A 36 -3.20 6.38 -0.49
N ILE A 37 -4.48 6.48 -0.87
CA ILE A 37 -5.56 6.53 0.12
C ILE A 37 -5.78 5.18 0.83
N VAL A 38 -5.58 4.07 0.13
CA VAL A 38 -5.62 2.72 0.74
C VAL A 38 -4.54 2.58 1.81
N ILE A 39 -3.30 2.99 1.50
CA ILE A 39 -2.19 2.95 2.46
C ILE A 39 -2.46 3.85 3.66
N ALA A 40 -3.02 5.04 3.45
CA ALA A 40 -3.41 5.93 4.54
C ALA A 40 -4.48 5.29 5.46
N GLY A 41 -5.48 4.63 4.89
CA GLY A 41 -6.50 3.90 5.64
C GLY A 41 -5.92 2.74 6.45
N VAL A 42 -5.04 1.94 5.84
CA VAL A 42 -4.34 0.85 6.55
C VAL A 42 -3.48 1.40 7.69
N ALA A 43 -2.73 2.47 7.45
CA ALA A 43 -1.90 3.11 8.47
C ALA A 43 -2.72 3.61 9.66
N ALA A 44 -3.90 4.17 9.42
CA ALA A 44 -4.82 4.60 10.48
C ALA A 44 -5.30 3.41 11.34
N VAL A 45 -5.69 2.30 10.73
CA VAL A 45 -6.12 1.09 11.45
C VAL A 45 -4.96 0.51 12.28
N VAL A 46 -3.77 0.42 11.69
CA VAL A 46 -2.56 -0.04 12.39
C VAL A 46 -2.24 0.87 13.58
N ALA A 47 -2.34 2.18 13.43
CA ALA A 47 -2.09 3.13 14.50
C ALA A 47 -3.09 2.98 15.67
N VAL A 48 -4.36 2.67 15.41
CA VAL A 48 -5.35 2.42 16.48
C VAL A 48 -5.05 1.11 17.22
N ILE A 49 -4.70 0.05 16.50
CA ILE A 49 -4.48 -1.28 17.09
C ILE A 49 -3.16 -1.35 17.86
N PHE A 50 -2.09 -0.81 17.27
CA PHE A 50 -0.71 -0.93 17.74
C PHE A 50 -0.11 0.36 18.30
N GLY A 51 -0.84 1.47 18.26
CA GLY A 51 -0.40 2.72 18.85
C GLY A 51 -0.29 2.65 20.37
N SER A 52 0.29 3.70 20.96
CA SER A 52 0.40 3.81 22.42
C SER A 52 -1.00 3.84 23.05
N GLY A 53 -1.27 2.94 23.98
CA GLY A 53 -2.61 2.74 24.57
C GLY A 53 -3.60 2.02 23.64
N GLY A 54 -3.12 1.48 22.52
CA GLY A 54 -3.91 0.67 21.59
C GLY A 54 -4.28 -0.69 22.17
N THR A 55 -5.24 -1.35 21.53
CA THR A 55 -5.83 -2.63 21.98
C THR A 55 -4.78 -3.69 22.29
N VAL A 56 -3.73 -3.79 21.45
CA VAL A 56 -2.68 -4.80 21.64
C VAL A 56 -1.84 -4.53 22.87
N GLN A 57 -1.48 -3.26 23.13
CA GLN A 57 -0.71 -2.91 24.32
C GLN A 57 -1.49 -3.26 25.58
N THR A 58 -2.76 -2.84 25.67
CA THR A 58 -3.62 -3.13 26.82
C THR A 58 -3.77 -4.63 27.04
N MET A 59 -4.07 -5.38 25.98
CA MET A 59 -4.21 -6.84 26.08
C MET A 59 -2.92 -7.52 26.58
N LEU A 60 -1.76 -7.11 26.07
CA LEU A 60 -0.48 -7.66 26.53
C LEU A 60 -0.22 -7.29 27.99
N SER A 61 -0.44 -6.03 28.38
CA SER A 61 -0.29 -5.58 29.76
C SER A 61 -1.19 -6.36 30.72
N ASP A 62 -2.44 -6.62 30.35
CA ASP A 62 -3.39 -7.36 31.18
C ASP A 62 -2.98 -8.83 31.34
N ILE A 63 -2.53 -9.47 30.26
CA ILE A 63 -2.02 -10.84 30.29
C ILE A 63 -0.80 -10.94 31.20
N PHE A 64 0.19 -10.05 31.03
CA PHE A 64 1.40 -10.08 31.86
C PHE A 64 1.10 -9.76 33.33
N THR A 65 0.17 -8.85 33.60
CA THR A 65 -0.27 -8.55 34.97
C THR A 65 -0.95 -9.77 35.59
N SER A 66 -1.86 -10.42 34.86
CA SER A 66 -2.55 -11.63 35.33
C SER A 66 -1.59 -12.78 35.61
N VAL A 67 -0.56 -12.95 34.77
CA VAL A 67 0.48 -13.96 34.97
C VAL A 67 1.32 -13.62 36.20
N LYS A 68 1.72 -12.35 36.34
CA LYS A 68 2.46 -11.88 37.52
C LYS A 68 1.68 -12.15 38.81
N ASP A 69 0.41 -11.76 38.86
CA ASP A 69 -0.43 -11.94 40.05
C ASP A 69 -0.57 -13.42 40.44
N LYS A 70 -0.70 -14.31 39.44
CA LYS A 70 -0.73 -15.77 39.68
C LYS A 70 0.60 -16.30 40.20
N VAL A 71 1.71 -15.80 39.70
CA VAL A 71 3.05 -16.20 40.17
C VAL A 71 3.28 -15.70 41.60
N ASP A 72 2.99 -14.43 41.89
CA ASP A 72 3.14 -13.83 43.21
C ASP A 72 2.25 -14.55 44.25
N ALA A 73 1.01 -14.88 43.89
CA ALA A 73 0.11 -15.68 44.72
C ALA A 73 0.61 -17.11 44.96
N SER A 74 1.35 -17.70 44.01
CA SER A 74 1.94 -19.04 44.16
C SER A 74 3.24 -19.03 44.98
N MET A 75 3.87 -17.86 45.13
CA MET A 75 5.12 -17.67 45.88
C MET A 75 4.89 -17.21 47.32
N THR A 76 3.68 -16.76 47.66
CA THR A 76 3.31 -16.41 49.04
C THR A 76 2.74 -17.67 49.72
N PRO A 77 3.36 -18.20 50.79
CA PRO A 77 2.94 -19.44 51.45
C PRO A 77 1.59 -19.35 52.18
#